data_AF-A0A1F8F527-F1
#
_entry.id   AF-A0A1F8F527-F1
#
_cell.length_a   1.000
_cell.length_b   1.000
_cell.length_c   1.000
_cell.angle_alpha   90.00
_cell.angle_beta   90.00
_cell.angle_gamma   90.00
#
_symmetry.space_group_name_H-M   'P 1'
#
loop_
_entity.id
_entity.type
_entity.pdbx_description
1 polymer ?
#
loop_
_entity_poly.entity_id
_entity_poly.type
_entity_poly.pdbx_seq_one_letter_code
_entity_poly.pdbx_strand_id
1 'polypeptide(L)'
;MGTIFHNYRIDRTSIQRELHEFRIRYPFWRGKIKEMPLAVIRPASTGGLRDLVSKAREKHVCLLAYGSGPGIYRKLPIRKSIIIDIRRLVKLIPLDKHAFVAPAGATLYNIRREIEVDNHNPEESKFLEVTVGDHAIDAIFDRHTHRSFNSEFRISDIIVVGPDGEESVFKPEDLKAPLLKGEGIGIITDIVLVKITRHFL
;
A
#
# COMPACT_ATOMS: atom_id res chain seq x y z
N MET A 1 20.49 7.28 -21.15
CA MET A 1 19.62 6.63 -20.14
C MET A 1 19.85 5.12 -20.21
N GLY A 2 20.82 4.60 -19.47
CA GLY A 2 21.21 3.18 -19.53
C GLY A 2 20.28 2.29 -18.71
N THR A 3 19.60 1.35 -19.38
CA THR A 3 19.28 -0.03 -18.93
C THR A 3 19.28 -0.35 -17.41
N ILE A 4 18.41 0.29 -16.62
CA ILE A 4 18.27 0.03 -15.15
C ILE A 4 17.26 -1.09 -14.85
N PHE A 5 16.29 -1.31 -15.74
CA PHE A 5 15.09 -2.10 -15.46
C PHE A 5 14.96 -3.35 -16.34
N HIS A 6 16.04 -3.89 -16.92
CA HIS A 6 15.94 -5.06 -17.81
C HIS A 6 15.25 -6.28 -17.17
N ASN A 7 15.33 -6.40 -15.83
CA ASN A 7 14.70 -7.49 -15.09
C ASN A 7 13.30 -7.14 -14.53
N TYR A 8 12.83 -5.90 -14.69
CA TYR A 8 11.50 -5.47 -14.25
C TYR A 8 10.61 -5.28 -15.47
N ARG A 9 9.48 -5.99 -15.50
CA ARG A 9 8.50 -5.85 -16.59
C ARG A 9 7.84 -4.46 -16.48
N ILE A 10 8.34 -3.49 -17.27
CA ILE A 10 7.75 -2.16 -17.39
C ILE A 10 6.43 -2.30 -18.15
N ASP A 11 5.31 -2.16 -17.45
CA ASP A 11 3.99 -2.26 -18.06
C ASP A 11 3.50 -0.88 -18.54
N ARG A 12 3.90 -0.53 -19.77
CA ARG A 12 3.49 0.74 -20.42
C ARG A 12 1.99 0.82 -20.67
N THR A 13 1.32 -0.32 -20.84
CA THR A 13 -0.14 -0.39 -21.03
C THR A 13 -0.86 -0.07 -19.72
N SER A 14 -0.34 -0.54 -18.59
CA SER A 14 -0.86 -0.17 -17.27
C SER A 14 -0.66 1.30 -16.94
N ILE A 15 0.46 1.92 -17.35
CA ILE A 15 0.64 3.37 -17.25
C ILE A 15 -0.50 4.11 -17.97
N GLN A 16 -0.80 3.72 -19.21
CA GLN A 16 -1.88 4.34 -19.98
C GLN A 16 -3.26 4.08 -19.37
N ARG A 17 -3.54 2.87 -18.86
CA ARG A 17 -4.81 2.52 -18.21
C ARG A 17 -5.02 3.30 -16.91
N GLU A 18 -4.02 3.35 -16.04
CA GLU A 18 -4.11 4.09 -14.78
C GLU A 18 -4.22 5.59 -15.03
N LEU A 19 -3.50 6.13 -16.02
CA LEU A 19 -3.67 7.52 -16.46
C LEU A 19 -5.05 7.76 -17.10
N HIS A 20 -5.63 6.77 -17.78
CA HIS A 20 -6.96 6.87 -18.39
C HIS A 20 -8.06 6.88 -17.33
N GLU A 21 -8.03 5.94 -16.38
CA GLU A 21 -8.92 5.93 -15.22
C GLU A 21 -8.80 7.22 -14.42
N PHE A 22 -7.58 7.73 -14.24
CA PHE A 22 -7.32 9.02 -13.61
C PHE A 22 -7.96 10.18 -14.39
N ARG A 23 -7.78 10.24 -15.71
CA ARG A 23 -8.33 11.29 -16.59
C ARG A 23 -9.85 11.27 -16.67
N ILE A 24 -10.47 10.11 -16.48
CA ILE A 24 -11.93 9.95 -16.42
C ILE A 24 -12.46 10.36 -15.05
N ARG A 25 -11.85 9.86 -13.96
CA ARG A 25 -12.31 10.16 -12.59
C ARG A 25 -12.06 11.61 -12.17
N TYR A 26 -11.06 12.29 -12.73
CA TYR A 26 -10.66 13.63 -12.29
C TYR A 26 -10.43 14.61 -13.47
N PRO A 27 -11.50 15.01 -14.19
CA PRO A 27 -11.41 15.86 -15.37
C PRO A 27 -10.78 17.25 -15.08
N PHE A 28 -10.88 17.76 -13.85
CA PHE A 28 -10.29 19.04 -13.41
C PHE A 28 -8.75 19.08 -13.42
N TRP A 29 -8.11 17.91 -13.48
CA TRP A 29 -6.64 17.78 -13.54
C TRP A 29 -6.11 17.58 -14.97
N ARG A 30 -6.99 17.54 -15.99
CA ARG A 30 -6.58 17.53 -17.40
C ARG A 30 -5.69 18.75 -17.68
N GLY A 31 -4.48 18.49 -18.16
CA GLY A 31 -3.47 19.53 -18.46
C GLY A 31 -2.66 20.05 -17.27
N LYS A 32 -2.98 19.66 -16.02
CA LYS A 32 -2.24 20.10 -14.81
C LYS A 32 -1.22 19.09 -14.30
N ILE A 33 -1.28 17.84 -14.73
CA ILE A 33 -0.25 16.83 -14.44
C ILE A 33 0.98 17.13 -15.31
N LYS A 34 1.98 17.79 -14.73
CA LYS A 34 3.19 18.21 -15.45
C LYS A 34 4.18 17.07 -15.67
N GLU A 35 4.20 16.09 -14.76
CA GLU A 35 5.20 15.02 -14.77
C GLU A 35 4.52 13.67 -14.95
N MET A 36 5.06 12.86 -15.86
CA MET A 36 4.63 11.48 -16.07
C MET A 36 5.52 10.52 -15.29
N PRO A 37 4.96 9.42 -14.76
CA PRO A 37 5.79 8.38 -14.18
C PRO A 37 6.71 7.80 -15.26
N LEU A 38 7.98 7.57 -14.90
CA LEU A 38 8.99 6.99 -15.78
C LEU A 38 8.68 5.53 -16.12
N ALA A 39 8.10 4.80 -15.15
CA ALA A 39 7.70 3.42 -15.27
C ALA A 39 6.67 3.06 -14.19
N VAL A 40 5.89 2.01 -14.44
CA VAL A 40 5.17 1.25 -13.41
C VAL A 40 5.88 -0.09 -13.28
N ILE A 41 6.28 -0.42 -12.06
CA ILE A 41 6.95 -1.67 -11.71
C ILE A 41 6.09 -2.43 -10.71
N ARG A 42 5.90 -3.72 -10.98
CA ARG A 42 5.18 -4.66 -10.12
C ARG A 42 6.15 -5.67 -9.51
N PRO A 43 6.71 -5.43 -8.32
CA PRO A 43 7.58 -6.40 -7.66
C PRO A 43 6.85 -7.73 -7.45
N ALA A 44 7.55 -8.84 -7.67
CA ALA A 44 6.99 -10.19 -7.45
C ALA A 44 7.15 -10.68 -6.01
N SER A 45 8.02 -10.03 -5.23
CA SER A 45 8.34 -10.37 -3.84
C SER A 45 8.88 -9.14 -3.10
N THR A 46 8.89 -9.19 -1.77
CA THR A 46 9.49 -8.15 -0.93
C THR A 46 10.99 -8.01 -1.20
N GLY A 47 11.72 -9.11 -1.39
CA GLY A 47 13.14 -9.05 -1.79
C GLY A 47 13.35 -8.29 -3.11
N GLY A 48 12.51 -8.53 -4.12
CA GLY A 48 12.58 -7.78 -5.39
C GLY A 48 12.22 -6.30 -5.26
N LEU A 49 11.42 -5.93 -4.25
CA LEU A 49 11.13 -4.55 -3.89
C LEU A 49 12.33 -3.90 -3.18
N ARG A 50 12.96 -4.58 -2.23
CA ARG A 50 14.16 -4.08 -1.54
C ARG A 50 15.28 -3.74 -2.53
N ASP A 51 15.58 -4.66 -3.45
CA ASP A 51 16.53 -4.44 -4.54
C ASP A 51 16.19 -3.21 -5.39
N LEU A 52 14.90 -2.99 -5.63
CA LEU A 52 14.41 -1.86 -6.41
C LEU A 52 14.60 -0.53 -5.66
N VAL A 53 14.32 -0.53 -4.35
CA VAL A 53 14.49 0.64 -3.49
C VAL A 53 15.96 1.02 -3.38
N SER A 54 16.85 0.06 -3.12
CA SER A 54 18.30 0.32 -3.08
C SER A 54 18.83 0.90 -4.40
N LYS A 55 18.41 0.32 -5.55
CA LYS A 55 18.77 0.87 -6.87
C LYS A 55 18.18 2.25 -7.14
N ALA A 56 16.97 2.52 -6.67
CA ALA A 56 16.35 3.83 -6.83
C ALA A 56 17.08 4.89 -5.99
N ARG A 57 17.52 4.53 -4.78
CA ARG A 57 18.35 5.38 -3.91
C ARG A 57 19.67 5.74 -4.57
N GLU A 58 20.42 4.75 -5.05
CA GLU A 58 21.70 4.95 -5.76
C GLU A 58 21.56 5.91 -6.95
N LYS A 59 20.41 5.89 -7.61
CA LYS A 59 20.17 6.66 -8.84
C LYS A 59 19.32 7.91 -8.61
N HIS A 60 19.05 8.25 -7.34
CA HIS A 60 18.24 9.40 -6.93
C HIS A 60 16.87 9.47 -7.65
N VAL A 61 16.24 8.30 -7.84
CA VAL A 61 14.92 8.19 -8.48
C VAL A 61 13.83 8.17 -7.41
N CYS A 62 12.82 9.01 -7.57
CA CYS A 62 11.67 9.02 -6.68
C CYS A 62 10.80 7.78 -6.90
N LEU A 63 10.41 7.10 -5.82
CA LEU A 63 9.44 6.00 -5.85
C LEU A 63 8.10 6.46 -5.29
N LEU A 64 7.02 5.95 -5.86
CA LEU A 64 5.65 6.17 -5.39
C LEU A 64 4.93 4.84 -5.27
N ALA A 65 4.56 4.45 -4.05
CA ALA A 65 3.77 3.23 -3.83
C ALA A 65 2.35 3.40 -4.38
N TYR A 66 1.82 2.34 -4.96
CA TYR A 66 0.48 2.28 -5.52
C TYR A 66 -0.23 0.99 -5.11
N GLY A 67 -1.29 1.16 -4.30
CA GLY A 67 -2.38 0.19 -4.10
C GLY A 67 -3.68 0.66 -4.77
N SER A 68 -4.83 0.09 -4.41
CA SER A 68 -6.13 0.35 -5.05
C SER A 68 -7.05 1.34 -4.30
N GLY A 69 -6.61 1.93 -3.18
CA GLY A 69 -7.42 2.80 -2.33
C GLY A 69 -7.68 4.21 -2.90
N PRO A 70 -8.82 4.84 -2.50
CA PRO A 70 -9.22 6.18 -2.90
C PRO A 70 -8.35 7.24 -2.21
N GLY A 71 -7.13 7.41 -2.69
CA GLY A 71 -6.15 8.39 -2.18
C GLY A 71 -5.27 8.95 -3.29
N ILE A 72 -5.75 8.90 -4.54
CA ILE A 72 -4.99 9.13 -5.76
C ILE A 72 -4.29 10.51 -5.82
N TYR A 73 -4.79 11.52 -5.10
CA TYR A 73 -4.10 12.82 -4.98
C TYR A 73 -2.75 12.72 -4.27
N ARG A 74 -2.58 11.75 -3.36
CA ARG A 74 -1.28 11.41 -2.73
C ARG A 74 -0.40 10.53 -3.63
N LYS A 75 -0.95 10.04 -4.75
CA LYS A 75 -0.31 9.13 -5.71
C LYS A 75 0.11 9.87 -7.00
N LEU A 76 0.04 11.20 -7.02
CA LEU A 76 0.42 12.01 -8.17
C LEU A 76 1.94 12.27 -8.19
N PRO A 77 2.62 11.98 -9.31
CA PRO A 77 4.01 12.33 -9.48
C PRO A 77 4.18 13.85 -9.53
N ILE A 78 4.68 14.43 -8.43
CA ILE A 78 5.13 15.83 -8.37
C ILE A 78 6.49 16.04 -9.07
N ARG A 79 7.18 14.94 -9.37
CA ARG A 79 8.46 14.85 -10.10
C ARG A 79 8.55 13.52 -10.83
N LYS A 80 9.50 13.39 -11.75
CA LYS A 80 9.87 12.11 -12.39
C LYS A 80 10.05 11.03 -11.33
N SER A 81 9.22 10.01 -11.41
CA SER A 81 9.12 8.96 -10.40
C SER A 81 8.73 7.63 -11.03
N ILE A 82 8.95 6.55 -10.29
CA ILE A 82 8.51 5.22 -10.66
C ILE A 82 7.37 4.83 -9.74
N ILE A 83 6.28 4.36 -10.33
CA ILE A 83 5.15 3.81 -9.58
C ILE A 83 5.47 2.37 -9.23
N ILE A 84 5.37 2.04 -7.95
CA ILE A 84 5.52 0.69 -7.40
C ILE A 84 4.13 0.15 -7.12
N ASP A 85 3.63 -0.68 -8.02
CA ASP A 85 2.35 -1.34 -7.86
C ASP A 85 2.51 -2.60 -7.00
N ILE A 86 2.12 -2.47 -5.73
CA ILE A 86 2.30 -3.51 -4.71
C ILE A 86 1.24 -4.61 -4.77
N ARG A 87 0.25 -4.53 -5.68
CA ARG A 87 -0.89 -5.47 -5.74
C ARG A 87 -0.52 -6.90 -6.11
N ARG A 88 0.75 -7.20 -6.41
CA ARG A 88 1.25 -8.58 -6.58
C ARG A 88 1.73 -9.21 -5.27
N LEU A 89 1.92 -8.41 -4.22
CA LEU A 89 2.21 -8.88 -2.87
C LEU A 89 0.87 -9.22 -2.21
N VAL A 90 0.47 -10.51 -2.29
CA VAL A 90 -0.89 -10.95 -1.90
C VAL A 90 -0.92 -12.20 -1.02
N LYS A 91 0.23 -12.71 -0.57
CA LYS A 91 0.27 -13.89 0.30
C LYS A 91 0.02 -13.52 1.77
N LEU A 92 -1.12 -13.92 2.31
CA LEU A 92 -1.39 -13.90 3.76
C LEU A 92 -0.52 -14.94 4.47
N ILE A 93 0.04 -14.58 5.62
CA ILE A 93 0.81 -15.50 6.46
C ILE A 93 0.12 -15.60 7.83
N PRO A 94 -0.49 -16.74 8.18
CA PRO A 94 -1.00 -16.94 9.53
C PRO A 94 0.18 -17.04 10.51
N LEU A 95 0.14 -16.25 11.59
CA LEU A 95 1.10 -16.36 12.70
C LEU A 95 0.55 -17.32 13.77
N ASP A 96 -0.73 -17.17 14.11
CA ASP A 96 -1.50 -18.07 14.96
C ASP A 96 -3.01 -17.95 14.66
N LYS A 97 -3.86 -18.57 15.48
CA LYS A 97 -5.33 -18.56 15.36
C LYS A 97 -5.99 -17.17 15.50
N HIS A 98 -5.25 -16.17 15.96
CA HIS A 98 -5.70 -14.83 16.26
C HIS A 98 -4.80 -13.75 15.64
N ALA A 99 -3.71 -14.10 14.97
CA ALA A 99 -2.77 -13.15 14.37
C ALA A 99 -2.35 -13.55 12.96
N PHE A 100 -2.33 -12.56 12.06
CA PHE A 100 -2.04 -12.74 10.64
C PHE A 100 -1.14 -11.61 10.13
N VAL A 101 -0.18 -11.94 9.27
CA VAL A 101 0.54 -10.94 8.47
C VAL A 101 -0.19 -10.80 7.13
N ALA A 102 -0.94 -9.71 6.99
CA ALA A 102 -1.64 -9.36 5.77
C ALA A 102 -0.76 -8.49 4.88
N PRO A 103 -0.53 -8.87 3.62
CA PRO A 103 0.27 -8.08 2.71
C PRO A 103 -0.50 -6.84 2.29
N ALA A 104 0.19 -5.70 2.28
CA ALA A 104 -0.37 -4.39 1.99
C ALA A 104 -1.01 -4.30 0.59
N GLY A 105 -0.57 -5.13 -0.35
CA GLY A 105 -1.08 -5.21 -1.72
C GLY A 105 -2.34 -6.07 -1.89
N ALA A 106 -2.73 -6.87 -0.90
CA ALA A 106 -3.98 -7.61 -0.95
C ALA A 106 -5.17 -6.67 -0.78
N THR A 107 -6.29 -6.99 -1.42
CA THR A 107 -7.55 -6.29 -1.20
C THR A 107 -8.20 -6.74 0.10
N LEU A 108 -8.99 -5.86 0.72
CA LEU A 108 -9.76 -6.21 1.90
C LEU A 108 -10.69 -7.41 1.66
N TYR A 109 -11.21 -7.55 0.43
CA TYR A 109 -11.96 -8.73 -0.02
C TYR A 109 -11.16 -10.03 0.12
N ASN A 110 -9.93 -10.06 -0.41
CA ASN A 110 -9.10 -11.26 -0.41
C ASN A 110 -8.75 -11.68 1.02
N ILE A 111 -8.35 -10.72 1.86
CA ILE A 111 -8.05 -11.01 3.27
C ILE A 111 -9.28 -11.54 4.00
N ARG A 112 -10.44 -10.91 3.80
CA ARG A 112 -11.69 -11.34 4.44
C ARG A 112 -12.08 -12.77 4.07
N ARG A 113 -11.90 -13.15 2.81
CA ARG A 113 -12.15 -14.52 2.34
C ARG A 113 -11.22 -15.54 2.98
N GLU A 114 -9.96 -15.18 3.20
CA GLU A 114 -8.96 -16.10 3.77
C GLU A 114 -9.08 -16.25 5.30
N ILE A 115 -9.63 -15.26 6.01
CA ILE A 115 -9.75 -15.26 7.47
C ILE A 115 -11.13 -15.79 7.97
N GLU A 116 -11.99 -16.29 7.08
CA GLU A 116 -13.34 -16.82 7.41
C GLU A 116 -14.14 -15.92 8.37
N VAL A 117 -14.31 -14.66 7.98
CA VAL A 117 -15.09 -13.70 8.80
C VAL A 117 -16.59 -13.90 8.57
N ASP A 118 -17.27 -14.48 9.57
CA ASP A 118 -18.71 -14.83 9.55
C ASP A 118 -19.68 -13.64 9.42
N ASN A 119 -19.28 -12.42 9.77
CA ASN A 119 -20.20 -11.29 9.88
C ASN A 119 -20.19 -10.38 8.64
N HIS A 120 -21.10 -10.60 7.69
CA HIS A 120 -21.30 -9.73 6.53
C HIS A 120 -21.95 -8.40 6.91
N ASN A 121 -21.15 -7.34 7.07
CA ASN A 121 -21.66 -5.97 7.15
C ASN A 121 -21.74 -5.34 5.74
N PRO A 122 -22.94 -5.05 5.23
CA PRO A 122 -23.11 -4.51 3.88
C PRO A 122 -22.51 -3.11 3.69
N GLU A 123 -22.24 -2.32 4.74
CA GLU A 123 -21.54 -1.04 4.58
C GLU A 123 -20.03 -1.20 4.30
N GLU A 124 -19.41 -2.29 4.75
CA GLU A 124 -18.00 -2.62 4.48
C GLU A 124 -17.77 -2.98 2.99
N SER A 125 -18.83 -3.34 2.27
CA SER A 125 -18.77 -3.78 0.86
C SER A 125 -18.16 -2.74 -0.08
N LYS A 126 -18.34 -1.44 0.20
CA LYS A 126 -17.85 -0.33 -0.63
C LYS A 126 -16.32 -0.17 -0.61
N PHE A 127 -15.65 -0.78 0.35
CA PHE A 127 -14.19 -0.69 0.52
C PHE A 127 -13.47 -2.01 0.23
N LEU A 128 -14.18 -3.07 -0.16
CA LEU A 128 -13.60 -4.40 -0.37
C LEU A 128 -12.52 -4.44 -1.46
N GLU A 129 -12.59 -3.53 -2.43
CA GLU A 129 -11.58 -3.41 -3.49
C GLU A 129 -10.34 -2.62 -3.05
N VAL A 130 -10.35 -1.93 -1.91
CA VAL A 130 -9.21 -1.18 -1.38
C VAL A 130 -8.14 -2.14 -0.90
N THR A 131 -6.88 -1.78 -1.10
CA THR A 131 -5.74 -2.53 -0.58
C THR A 131 -5.57 -2.33 0.93
N VAL A 132 -5.14 -3.38 1.63
CA VAL A 132 -4.82 -3.38 3.06
C VAL A 132 -3.91 -2.23 3.45
N GLY A 133 -2.89 -1.93 2.64
CA GLY A 133 -1.95 -0.83 2.88
C GLY A 133 -2.61 0.55 2.85
N ASP A 134 -3.47 0.80 1.86
CA ASP A 134 -4.18 2.08 1.76
C ASP A 134 -5.18 2.23 2.92
N HIS A 135 -5.89 1.16 3.28
CA HIS A 135 -6.80 1.17 4.43
C HIS A 135 -6.07 1.39 5.75
N ALA A 136 -4.87 0.82 5.92
CA ALA A 136 -4.08 1.03 7.12
C ALA A 136 -3.58 2.46 7.26
N ILE A 137 -3.23 3.13 6.15
CA ILE A 137 -2.91 4.55 6.16
C ILE A 137 -4.11 5.35 6.70
N ASP A 138 -5.31 5.09 6.23
CA ASP A 138 -6.52 5.74 6.74
C ASP A 138 -6.74 5.45 8.24
N ALA A 139 -6.51 4.20 8.68
CA ALA A 139 -6.64 3.78 10.08
C ALA A 139 -5.58 4.39 11.02
N ILE A 140 -4.41 4.81 10.52
CA ILE A 140 -3.42 5.58 11.29
C ILE A 140 -3.96 7.00 11.58
N PHE A 141 -4.70 7.58 10.64
CA PHE A 141 -5.23 8.94 10.76
C PHE A 141 -6.56 9.00 11.53
N ASP A 142 -7.37 7.93 11.51
CA ASP A 142 -8.60 7.87 12.27
C ASP A 142 -8.31 7.79 13.79
N ARG A 143 -8.95 8.67 14.57
CA ARG A 143 -8.66 8.88 15.99
C ARG A 143 -9.36 7.90 16.92
N HIS A 144 -10.38 7.18 16.46
CA HIS A 144 -11.28 6.46 17.37
C HIS A 144 -11.06 4.96 17.40
N THR A 145 -10.46 4.37 16.35
CA THR A 145 -10.26 2.93 16.31
C THR A 145 -9.13 2.60 15.34
N HIS A 146 -8.00 2.09 15.83
CA HIS A 146 -7.05 1.32 14.99
C HIS A 146 -7.66 -0.03 14.52
N ARG A 147 -8.99 -0.02 14.28
CA ARG A 147 -9.74 -1.14 13.74
C ARG A 147 -9.35 -1.26 12.28
N SER A 148 -9.09 -2.50 11.89
CA SER A 148 -8.86 -2.86 10.51
C SER A 148 -10.17 -2.83 9.71
N PHE A 149 -10.12 -3.36 8.49
CA PHE A 149 -11.25 -3.53 7.57
C PHE A 149 -12.40 -4.36 8.12
N ASN A 150 -12.21 -4.97 9.29
CA ASN A 150 -13.22 -5.62 10.11
C ASN A 150 -13.07 -5.14 11.56
N SER A 151 -14.19 -4.81 12.20
CA SER A 151 -14.27 -4.45 13.63
C SER A 151 -13.70 -5.50 14.59
N GLU A 152 -13.45 -6.73 14.11
CA GLU A 152 -12.89 -7.85 14.87
C GLU A 152 -11.36 -7.91 14.86
N PHE A 153 -10.67 -7.10 14.05
CA PHE A 153 -9.20 -7.10 13.98
C PHE A 153 -8.64 -5.69 14.19
N ARG A 154 -7.52 -5.61 14.89
CA ARG A 154 -6.71 -4.39 15.06
C ARG A 154 -5.39 -4.50 14.33
N ILE A 155 -4.89 -3.37 13.86
CA ILE A 155 -3.51 -3.28 13.35
C ILE A 155 -2.57 -3.20 14.55
N SER A 156 -1.64 -4.14 14.66
CA SER A 156 -0.67 -4.24 15.75
C SER A 156 0.71 -3.75 15.36
N ASP A 157 1.12 -4.02 14.13
CA ASP A 157 2.42 -3.66 13.57
C ASP A 157 2.28 -3.40 12.07
N ILE A 158 3.12 -2.51 11.55
CA ILE A 158 3.21 -2.13 10.14
C ILE A 158 4.65 -2.33 9.70
N ILE A 159 4.85 -3.13 8.66
CA ILE A 159 6.16 -3.46 8.11
C ILE A 159 6.38 -2.58 6.88
N VAL A 160 7.50 -1.86 6.88
CA VAL A 160 7.85 -0.86 5.87
C VAL A 160 9.23 -1.17 5.32
N VAL A 161 9.36 -1.19 4.01
CA VAL A 161 10.66 -1.11 3.34
C VAL A 161 11.06 0.36 3.27
N GLY A 162 12.07 0.72 4.06
CA GLY A 162 12.61 2.06 4.16
C GLY A 162 13.42 2.48 2.93
N PRO A 163 13.85 3.76 2.85
CA PRO A 163 14.62 4.28 1.72
C PRO A 163 16.00 3.64 1.56
N ASP A 164 16.52 3.00 2.60
CA ASP A 164 17.73 2.19 2.58
C ASP A 164 17.54 0.79 1.98
N GLY A 165 16.29 0.36 1.76
CA GLY A 165 15.95 -0.98 1.30
C GLY A 165 15.85 -2.00 2.44
N GLU A 166 15.95 -1.56 3.69
CA GLU A 166 15.77 -2.43 4.86
C GLU A 166 14.32 -2.43 5.33
N GLU A 167 13.92 -3.55 5.95
CA GLU A 167 12.60 -3.68 6.57
C GLU A 167 12.65 -3.15 7.99
N SER A 168 11.67 -2.33 8.34
CA SER A 168 11.47 -1.84 9.69
C SER A 168 10.03 -2.05 10.11
N VAL A 169 9.84 -2.40 11.38
CA VAL A 169 8.54 -2.64 11.99
C VAL A 169 8.17 -1.44 12.84
N PHE A 170 6.98 -0.90 12.63
CA PHE A 170 6.48 0.28 13.33
C PHE A 170 5.14 -0.01 14.00
N LYS A 171 4.88 0.64 15.14
CA LYS A 171 3.52 0.75 15.64
C LYS A 171 2.75 1.80 14.83
N PRO A 172 1.43 1.64 14.63
CA PRO A 172 0.63 2.63 13.91
C PRO A 172 0.78 4.07 14.42
N GLU A 173 0.88 4.25 15.73
CA GLU A 173 1.07 5.53 16.40
C GLU A 173 2.40 6.22 16.04
N ASP A 174 3.46 5.46 15.78
CA ASP A 174 4.79 5.98 15.43
C ASP A 174 4.78 6.62 14.03
N LEU A 175 3.92 6.12 13.14
CA LEU A 175 3.85 6.58 11.75
C LEU A 175 3.00 7.84 11.58
N LYS A 176 2.18 8.19 12.57
CA LYS A 176 1.23 9.31 12.45
C LYS A 176 1.91 10.65 12.25
N ALA A 177 2.90 10.98 13.07
CA ALA A 177 3.59 12.27 13.00
C ALA A 177 4.42 12.44 11.71
N PRO A 178 5.24 11.46 11.28
CA PRO A 178 5.94 11.50 10.00
C PRO A 178 4.98 11.66 8.81
N LEU A 179 3.88 10.87 8.77
CA LEU A 179 2.92 10.93 7.67
C LEU A 179 2.17 12.28 7.61
N LEU A 180 1.87 12.91 8.76
CA LEU A 180 1.29 14.26 8.79
C LEU A 180 2.25 15.34 8.28
N LYS A 181 3.56 15.17 8.50
CA LYS A 181 4.59 16.07 7.98
C LYS A 181 4.88 15.86 6.49
N GLY A 182 4.25 14.85 5.87
CA GLY A 182 4.52 14.47 4.50
C GLY A 182 5.89 13.81 4.31
N GLU A 183 6.47 13.28 5.39
CA GLU A 183 7.74 12.54 5.32
C GLU A 183 7.50 11.19 4.63
N GLY A 184 8.35 10.90 3.62
CA GLY A 184 8.35 9.60 2.97
C GLY A 184 9.00 8.56 3.88
N ILE A 185 8.19 7.79 4.60
CA ILE A 185 8.66 6.74 5.53
C ILE A 185 9.10 5.45 4.83
N GLY A 186 8.76 5.27 3.56
CA GLY A 186 9.04 4.07 2.79
C GLY A 186 7.78 3.48 2.14
N ILE A 187 7.83 2.20 1.82
CA ILE A 187 6.74 1.45 1.18
C ILE A 187 6.22 0.42 2.19
N ILE A 188 4.96 0.56 2.61
CA ILE A 188 4.30 -0.44 3.45
C ILE A 188 4.14 -1.73 2.64
N THR A 189 4.69 -2.84 3.13
CA THR A 189 4.62 -4.14 2.45
C THR A 189 3.65 -5.09 3.12
N ASP A 190 3.59 -5.04 4.45
CA ASP A 190 2.86 -6.01 5.25
C ASP A 190 2.33 -5.37 6.54
N ILE A 191 1.27 -5.95 7.09
CA ILE A 191 0.55 -5.44 8.26
C ILE A 191 0.22 -6.62 9.15
N VAL A 192 0.56 -6.51 10.43
CA VAL A 192 0.22 -7.53 11.42
C VAL A 192 -1.15 -7.21 12.01
N LEU A 193 -2.11 -8.07 11.71
CA LEU A 193 -3.48 -8.01 12.19
C LEU A 193 -3.65 -8.95 13.38
N VAL A 194 -4.25 -8.46 14.46
CA VAL A 194 -4.56 -9.27 15.65
C VAL A 194 -6.05 -9.20 15.95
N LYS A 195 -6.67 -10.36 16.19
CA LYS A 195 -8.09 -10.47 16.53
C LYS A 195 -8.34 -9.80 17.89
N ILE A 196 -9.37 -8.97 17.94
CA ILE A 196 -9.83 -8.29 19.15
C ILE A 196 -10.64 -9.31 19.96
N THR A 197 -9.99 -9.98 20.91
CA THR A 197 -10.71 -10.73 21.95
C THR A 197 -11.38 -9.73 22.88
N ARG A 198 -12.71 -9.62 22.80
CA ARG A 198 -13.48 -8.97 23.86
C ARG A 198 -13.32 -9.80 25.12
N HIS A 199 -12.50 -9.35 26.06
CA HIS A 199 -12.67 -9.77 27.44
C HIS A 199 -14.02 -9.20 27.88
N PHE A 200 -14.98 -10.08 28.10
CA PHE A 200 -16.19 -9.74 28.84
C PHE A 200 -15.72 -9.29 30.23
N LEU A 201 -15.79 -7.99 30.48
CA LEU A 201 -15.83 -7.41 31.81
C LEU A 201 -17.27 -7.47 32.30
#